data_AF-A0A8J9WYU5-F1
#
_entry.id   AF-A0A8J9WYU5-F1
#
_cell.length_a   1.000
_cell.length_b   1.000
_cell.length_c   1.000
_cell.angle_alpha   90.00
_cell.angle_beta   90.00
_cell.angle_gamma   90.00
#
_symmetry.space_group_name_H-M   'P 1'
#
loop_
_entity.id
_entity.type
_entity.pdbx_description
1 polymer ?
#
loop_
_entity_poly.entity_id
_entity_poly.type
_entity_poly.pdbx_seq_one_letter_code
_entity_poly.pdbx_strand_id
1 'polypeptide(L)'
;MATLADHIAQTALQHYERRLPTKGKPKDSEWTVFASIVATTKTSSTSSDHGLDLDQPPASWVVSCATGTKCTASQNDRTGCVLHDSHAEVLARRGLVRSLWMEVAGLIHPPGVFDSTHKAKSCLLEQDETTNKIRIRRDLLLHLYISDSPCGDASIYPLVENEDDVTYELQYTGAKVIVSEHTKVTGKDCGGDHQLLLKSSSAIFSSSYVAREDVQLLGKLRTKAGRSNIEAARRSTSMSCSDKIVRWMVLGLQGRHLMKWIQDPIRFATIVVSQDPRVRQAQDQLDALERAISTRVALIRVDLEKLLDNKNKMYGYHDLENF
;
A
#
# COMPACT_ATOMS: atom_id res chain seq x y z
N MET A 1 -22.43 -15.60 8.38
CA MET A 1 -21.87 -14.51 9.20
C MET A 1 -20.97 -13.66 8.32
N ALA A 2 -21.03 -12.33 8.45
CA ALA A 2 -20.13 -11.45 7.70
C ALA A 2 -18.68 -11.68 8.14
N THR A 3 -17.75 -11.77 7.19
CA THR A 3 -16.32 -11.94 7.47
C THR A 3 -15.70 -10.62 7.93
N LEU A 4 -14.47 -10.68 8.48
CA LEU A 4 -13.68 -9.47 8.76
C LEU A 4 -13.49 -8.62 7.48
N ALA A 5 -13.29 -9.27 6.33
CA ALA A 5 -13.13 -8.58 5.06
C ALA A 5 -14.40 -7.82 4.66
N ASP A 6 -15.58 -8.45 4.82
CA ASP A 6 -16.87 -7.81 4.57
C ASP A 6 -17.07 -6.60 5.48
N HIS A 7 -16.72 -6.72 6.77
CA HIS A 7 -16.82 -5.62 7.72
C HIS A 7 -15.92 -4.43 7.33
N ILE A 8 -14.66 -4.69 6.96
CA ILE A 8 -13.72 -3.64 6.52
C ILE A 8 -14.22 -2.96 5.24
N ALA A 9 -14.65 -3.74 4.25
CA ALA A 9 -15.20 -3.22 2.99
C ALA A 9 -16.47 -2.39 3.25
N GLN A 10 -17.37 -2.89 4.09
CA GLN A 10 -18.59 -2.18 4.46
C GLN A 10 -18.30 -0.85 5.14
N THR A 11 -17.36 -0.80 6.10
CA THR A 11 -16.95 0.44 6.77
C THR A 11 -16.37 1.45 5.77
N ALA A 12 -15.54 1.00 4.83
CA ALA A 12 -14.96 1.85 3.80
C ALA A 12 -16.02 2.40 2.83
N LEU A 13 -16.90 1.53 2.32
CA LEU A 13 -17.93 1.87 1.35
C LEU A 13 -19.04 2.75 1.95
N GLN A 14 -19.51 2.45 3.16
CA GLN A 14 -20.48 3.31 3.85
C GLN A 14 -19.91 4.70 4.12
N HIS A 15 -18.62 4.82 4.45
CA HIS A 15 -17.97 6.12 4.57
C HIS A 15 -17.96 6.87 3.23
N TYR A 16 -17.59 6.19 2.14
CA TYR A 16 -17.61 6.75 0.79
C TYR A 16 -19.00 7.28 0.44
N GLU A 17 -20.05 6.49 0.65
CA GLU A 17 -21.42 6.84 0.31
C GLU A 17 -21.99 7.97 1.17
N ARG A 18 -21.85 7.85 2.50
CA ARG A 18 -22.61 8.65 3.47
C ARG A 18 -21.85 9.84 4.04
N ARG A 19 -20.51 9.85 3.99
CA ARG A 19 -19.68 10.91 4.59
C ARG A 19 -19.00 11.80 3.56
N LEU A 20 -18.62 11.27 2.41
CA LEU A 20 -17.99 12.09 1.37
C LEU A 20 -19.03 12.91 0.60
N PRO A 21 -18.72 14.17 0.23
CA PRO A 21 -19.63 14.97 -0.58
C PRO A 21 -19.88 14.30 -1.93
N THR A 22 -21.06 14.53 -2.50
CA THR A 22 -21.41 14.03 -3.83
C THR A 22 -20.56 14.67 -4.93
N LYS A 23 -20.12 15.91 -4.73
CA LYS A 23 -19.24 16.63 -5.65
C LYS A 23 -17.87 15.94 -5.74
N GLY A 24 -17.49 15.55 -6.96
CA GLY A 24 -16.20 14.92 -7.25
C GLY A 24 -16.22 13.38 -7.24
N LYS A 25 -17.38 12.76 -6.93
CA LYS A 25 -17.60 11.34 -7.21
C LYS A 25 -17.77 11.12 -8.72
N PRO A 26 -17.35 9.98 -9.27
CA PRO A 26 -17.57 9.66 -10.67
C PRO A 26 -19.06 9.67 -11.03
N LYS A 27 -19.39 10.14 -12.23
CA LYS A 27 -20.70 9.97 -12.89
C LYS A 27 -20.79 8.61 -13.58
N ASP A 28 -21.95 8.29 -14.15
CA ASP A 28 -22.24 6.99 -14.79
C ASP A 28 -21.24 6.57 -15.89
N SER A 29 -20.60 7.53 -16.57
CA SER A 29 -19.59 7.28 -17.61
C SER A 29 -18.15 7.37 -17.12
N GLU A 30 -17.96 7.65 -15.83
CA GLU A 30 -16.66 7.87 -15.22
C GLU A 30 -16.36 6.74 -14.23
N TRP A 31 -15.09 6.35 -14.14
CA TRP A 31 -14.66 5.36 -13.17
C TRP A 31 -13.36 5.80 -12.52
N THR A 32 -13.14 5.30 -11.31
CA THR A 32 -11.90 5.49 -10.57
C THR A 32 -11.75 4.34 -9.57
N VAL A 33 -10.56 4.18 -9.02
CA VAL A 33 -10.34 3.30 -7.88
C VAL A 33 -10.57 4.09 -6.60
N PHE A 34 -11.19 3.48 -5.61
CA PHE A 34 -11.33 3.98 -4.25
C PHE A 34 -10.49 3.13 -3.30
N ALA A 35 -9.78 3.76 -2.38
CA ALA A 35 -9.05 3.07 -1.32
C ALA A 35 -9.26 3.76 0.02
N SER A 36 -9.25 2.97 1.09
CA SER A 36 -9.44 3.45 2.44
C SER A 36 -8.55 2.70 3.43
N ILE A 37 -8.03 3.42 4.41
CA ILE A 37 -7.40 2.85 5.58
C ILE A 37 -8.42 2.87 6.70
N VAL A 38 -8.84 1.68 7.13
CA VAL A 38 -9.81 1.44 8.19
C VAL A 38 -9.06 1.03 9.45
N ALA A 39 -9.39 1.64 10.58
CA ALA A 39 -8.95 1.16 11.88
C ALA A 39 -10.03 0.29 12.50
N THR A 40 -9.64 -0.80 13.17
CA THR A 40 -10.50 -1.60 14.04
C THR A 40 -9.87 -1.71 15.42
N THR A 41 -10.72 -1.87 16.44
CA THR A 41 -10.27 -2.24 17.78
C THR A 41 -10.14 -3.76 17.89
N LYS A 42 -9.09 -4.24 18.56
CA LYS A 42 -8.99 -5.63 19.01
C LYS A 42 -10.10 -5.84 20.03
N THR A 43 -10.89 -6.89 19.88
CA THR A 43 -11.86 -7.29 20.90
C THR A 43 -11.08 -7.66 22.17
N SER A 44 -11.13 -6.81 23.19
CA SER A 44 -10.53 -7.08 24.48
C SER A 44 -11.27 -8.23 25.13
N SER A 45 -10.66 -9.41 25.15
CA SER A 45 -11.07 -10.54 25.99
C SER A 45 -10.53 -10.36 27.42
N THR A 46 -10.83 -9.22 28.06
CA THR A 46 -10.61 -8.91 29.49
C THR A 46 -11.34 -7.57 29.76
N SER A 47 -12.26 -7.39 30.71
CA SER A 47 -12.58 -8.12 31.93
C SER A 47 -13.95 -7.69 32.51
N SER A 48 -14.55 -8.61 33.28
CA SER A 48 -15.47 -8.40 34.41
C SER A 48 -16.81 -7.68 34.21
N ASP A 49 -17.86 -8.52 34.22
CA ASP A 49 -19.13 -8.31 34.93
C ASP A 49 -20.09 -7.24 34.38
N HIS A 50 -20.56 -7.42 33.15
CA HIS A 50 -21.94 -7.17 32.69
C HIS A 50 -22.06 -7.73 31.27
N GLY A 51 -22.76 -8.86 31.11
CA GLY A 51 -23.22 -9.46 29.83
C GLY A 51 -22.35 -9.21 28.59
N LEU A 52 -21.41 -10.12 28.30
CA LEU A 52 -20.66 -10.13 27.05
C LEU A 52 -21.59 -10.39 25.87
N ASP A 53 -21.99 -9.33 25.16
CA ASP A 53 -22.64 -9.41 23.86
C ASP A 53 -21.57 -9.78 22.81
N LEU A 54 -21.29 -11.08 22.68
CA LEU A 54 -20.32 -11.66 21.74
C LEU A 54 -20.69 -11.42 20.25
N ASP A 55 -21.85 -10.83 19.97
CA ASP A 55 -22.38 -10.58 18.63
C ASP A 55 -22.07 -9.18 18.05
N GLN A 56 -21.43 -8.28 18.82
CA GLN A 56 -21.11 -6.94 18.30
C GLN A 56 -19.75 -6.91 17.57
N PRO A 57 -19.70 -6.45 16.30
CA PRO A 57 -18.44 -6.30 15.59
C PRO A 57 -17.53 -5.26 16.28
N PRO A 58 -16.20 -5.40 16.17
CA PRO A 58 -15.28 -4.43 16.76
C PRO A 58 -15.57 -3.02 16.25
N ALA A 59 -15.38 -2.01 17.12
CA ALA A 59 -15.53 -0.63 16.70
C ALA A 59 -14.54 -0.34 15.55
N SER A 60 -15.06 0.16 14.42
CA SER A 60 -14.28 0.44 13.23
C SER A 60 -14.59 1.81 12.63
N TRP A 61 -13.58 2.44 12.02
CA TRP A 61 -13.74 3.73 11.35
C TRP A 61 -12.70 3.94 10.25
N VAL A 62 -13.02 4.83 9.31
CA VAL A 62 -12.08 5.25 8.27
C VAL A 62 -11.13 6.31 8.83
N VAL A 63 -9.83 6.01 8.79
CA VAL A 63 -8.74 6.94 9.16
C VAL A 63 -8.44 7.90 8.02
N SER A 64 -8.36 7.36 6.82
CA SER A 64 -8.13 8.11 5.59
C SER A 64 -8.68 7.36 4.40
N CYS A 65 -9.07 8.08 3.35
CA CYS A 65 -9.48 7.48 2.10
C CYS A 65 -9.17 8.42 0.93
N ALA A 66 -9.16 7.87 -0.28
CA ALA A 66 -8.94 8.64 -1.50
C ALA A 66 -9.45 7.88 -2.72
N THR A 67 -9.59 8.60 -3.84
CA THR A 67 -9.78 8.03 -5.17
C THR A 67 -8.63 8.41 -6.09
N GLY A 68 -8.38 7.62 -7.13
CA GLY A 68 -7.48 8.00 -8.21
C GLY A 68 -6.70 6.84 -8.83
N THR A 69 -6.25 7.06 -10.07
CA THR A 69 -5.65 6.03 -10.95
C THR A 69 -4.51 6.57 -11.81
N LYS A 70 -4.02 7.78 -11.52
CA LYS A 70 -3.06 8.50 -12.36
C LYS A 70 -1.79 8.86 -11.61
N CYS A 71 -0.71 8.98 -12.36
CA CYS A 71 0.57 9.48 -11.89
C CYS A 71 1.05 10.60 -12.81
N THR A 72 1.91 11.49 -12.30
CA THR A 72 2.48 12.54 -13.12
C THR A 72 3.61 12.01 -13.99
N ALA A 73 3.87 12.71 -15.09
CA ALA A 73 5.07 12.51 -15.89
C ALA A 73 6.33 12.72 -15.04
N SER A 74 7.43 12.09 -15.44
CA SER A 74 8.72 12.36 -14.83
C SER A 74 9.09 13.81 -15.09
N GLN A 75 9.37 14.53 -13.99
CA GLN A 75 9.76 15.92 -14.02
C GLN A 75 10.74 16.19 -12.89
N ASN A 76 11.67 17.10 -13.13
CA ASN A 76 12.64 17.53 -12.13
C ASN A 76 11.98 18.55 -11.18
N ASP A 77 11.12 18.06 -10.29
CA ASP A 77 10.52 18.90 -9.25
C ASP A 77 11.50 19.06 -8.08
N ARG A 78 12.04 20.27 -7.92
CA ARG A 78 12.88 20.65 -6.79
C ARG A 78 12.10 21.28 -5.64
N THR A 79 10.83 21.61 -5.85
CA THR A 79 9.98 22.29 -4.87
C THR A 79 9.35 21.33 -3.87
N GLY A 80 9.15 20.07 -4.27
CA GLY A 80 8.44 19.08 -3.48
C GLY A 80 6.92 19.31 -3.43
N CYS A 81 6.40 20.24 -4.25
CA CYS A 81 4.98 20.58 -4.33
C CYS A 81 4.20 19.68 -5.29
N VAL A 82 4.88 18.84 -6.07
CA VAL A 82 4.21 17.92 -7.00
C VAL A 82 3.89 16.59 -6.33
N LEU A 83 2.63 16.19 -6.44
CA LEU A 83 2.21 14.83 -6.16
C LEU A 83 2.52 13.90 -7.34
N HIS A 84 3.57 13.08 -7.22
CA HIS A 84 3.99 12.19 -8.31
C HIS A 84 3.05 11.01 -8.60
N ASP A 85 2.29 10.59 -7.60
CA ASP A 85 1.44 9.42 -7.68
C ASP A 85 0.14 9.64 -6.94
N SER A 86 -0.94 9.66 -7.71
CA SER A 86 -2.30 9.93 -7.27
C SER A 86 -3.16 8.66 -7.36
N HIS A 87 -2.56 7.47 -7.28
CA HIS A 87 -3.34 6.25 -7.05
C HIS A 87 -4.00 6.28 -5.67
N ALA A 88 -5.22 5.77 -5.59
CA ALA A 88 -6.07 5.82 -4.40
C ALA A 88 -5.34 5.32 -3.14
N GLU A 89 -4.72 4.14 -3.21
CA GLU A 89 -3.99 3.50 -2.12
C GLU A 89 -2.76 4.31 -1.67
N VAL A 90 -2.10 4.99 -2.61
CA VAL A 90 -0.97 5.90 -2.30
C VAL A 90 -1.47 7.14 -1.58
N LEU A 91 -2.58 7.71 -2.04
CA LEU A 91 -3.18 8.89 -1.42
C LEU A 91 -3.77 8.58 -0.05
N ALA A 92 -4.45 7.44 0.11
CA ALA A 92 -4.98 6.97 1.39
C ALA A 92 -3.84 6.86 2.42
N ARG A 93 -2.69 6.28 2.04
CA ARG A 93 -1.49 6.26 2.91
C ARG A 93 -0.99 7.67 3.23
N ARG A 94 -0.92 8.58 2.26
CA ARG A 94 -0.50 9.98 2.53
C ARG A 94 -1.46 10.68 3.50
N GLY A 95 -2.75 10.38 3.41
CA GLY A 95 -3.77 10.81 4.38
C GLY A 95 -3.46 10.29 5.78
N LEU A 96 -3.17 9.00 5.94
CA LEU A 96 -2.73 8.41 7.21
C LEU A 96 -1.48 9.14 7.76
N VAL A 97 -0.45 9.34 6.93
CA VAL A 97 0.78 10.03 7.33
C VAL A 97 0.49 11.45 7.83
N ARG A 98 -0.45 12.17 7.20
CA ARG A 98 -0.90 13.48 7.68
C ARG A 98 -1.55 13.36 9.06
N SER A 99 -2.46 12.40 9.26
CA SER A 99 -3.11 12.18 10.56
C SER A 99 -2.09 11.85 11.66
N LEU A 100 -1.10 11.00 11.36
CA LEU A 100 -0.01 10.66 12.28
C LEU A 100 0.82 11.89 12.67
N TRP A 101 1.16 12.77 11.71
CA TRP A 101 1.87 14.02 12.02
C TRP A 101 1.08 14.93 12.95
N MET A 102 -0.24 15.05 12.75
CA MET A 102 -1.10 15.85 13.60
C MET A 102 -1.15 15.30 15.04
N GLU A 103 -1.23 13.97 15.20
CA GLU A 103 -1.22 13.34 16.52
C GLU A 103 0.15 13.44 17.20
N VAL A 104 1.25 13.20 16.48
CA VAL A 104 2.60 13.40 17.04
C VAL A 104 2.77 14.85 17.51
N ALA A 105 2.36 15.84 16.70
CA ALA A 105 2.43 17.24 17.11
C ALA A 105 1.62 17.51 18.39
N GLY A 106 0.42 16.93 18.50
CA GLY A 106 -0.40 17.05 19.71
C GLY A 106 0.20 16.38 20.95
N LEU A 107 1.03 15.34 20.78
CA LEU A 107 1.70 14.63 21.87
C LEU A 107 3.00 15.30 22.33
N ILE A 108 3.76 15.91 21.42
CA ILE A 108 5.07 16.49 21.75
C ILE A 108 5.01 17.98 22.15
N HIS A 109 3.93 18.67 21.81
CA HIS A 109 3.78 20.10 22.13
C HIS A 109 2.93 20.32 23.40
N PRO A 110 3.27 21.36 24.20
CA PRO A 110 2.48 21.71 25.38
C PRO A 110 1.00 21.98 25.04
N PRO A 111 0.08 21.70 25.98
CA PRO A 111 -1.33 22.07 25.83
C PRO A 111 -1.47 23.56 25.48
N GLY A 112 -2.21 23.88 24.41
CA GLY A 112 -2.52 25.26 24.02
C GLY A 112 -1.63 25.88 22.93
N VAL A 113 -0.59 25.20 22.45
CA VAL A 113 0.22 25.68 21.31
C VAL A 113 -0.49 25.51 19.96
N PHE A 114 -1.31 24.47 19.85
CA PHE A 114 -2.19 24.23 18.71
C PHE A 114 -3.64 24.44 19.14
N ASP A 115 -4.41 25.13 18.30
CA ASP A 115 -5.80 25.45 18.58
C ASP A 115 -6.61 24.17 18.88
N SER A 116 -7.16 24.13 20.09
CA SER A 116 -7.99 23.06 20.64
C SER A 116 -9.26 22.79 19.83
N THR A 117 -9.62 23.65 18.88
CA THR A 117 -10.73 23.44 17.92
C THR A 117 -10.53 22.22 17.02
N HIS A 118 -9.29 21.75 16.88
CA HIS A 118 -8.94 20.50 16.21
C HIS A 118 -8.29 19.48 17.17
N LYS A 119 -8.79 19.35 18.42
CA LYS A 119 -8.85 18.02 19.06
C LYS A 119 -9.82 17.14 18.26
N ALA A 120 -9.51 16.92 16.97
CA ALA A 120 -10.02 15.78 16.26
C ALA A 120 -9.67 14.60 17.15
N LYS A 121 -10.68 13.81 17.48
CA LYS A 121 -10.61 12.58 18.26
C LYS A 121 -9.78 11.53 17.49
N SER A 122 -8.55 11.87 17.13
CA SER A 122 -7.62 11.04 16.39
C SER A 122 -6.85 10.27 17.45
N CYS A 123 -7.24 9.01 17.55
CA CYS A 123 -6.93 8.11 18.63
C CYS A 123 -6.10 6.97 18.06
N LEU A 124 -5.10 7.27 17.24
CA LEU A 124 -4.24 6.26 16.62
C LEU A 124 -2.99 6.03 17.45
N LEU A 125 -2.44 7.08 18.04
CA LEU A 125 -1.18 7.05 18.76
C LEU A 125 -1.38 7.08 20.27
N GLU A 126 -0.51 6.38 20.96
CA GLU A 126 -0.32 6.47 22.40
C GLU A 126 1.17 6.74 22.68
N GLN A 127 1.43 7.41 23.80
CA GLN A 127 2.77 7.54 24.34
C GLN A 127 2.95 6.49 25.43
N ASP A 128 4.02 5.72 25.34
CA ASP A 128 4.38 4.81 26.42
C ASP A 128 4.88 5.59 27.63
N GLU A 129 4.24 5.40 28.79
CA GLU A 129 4.57 6.13 30.01
C GLU A 129 5.97 5.81 30.54
N THR A 130 6.50 4.61 30.26
CA THR A 130 7.80 4.16 30.75
C THR A 130 8.94 4.62 29.85
N THR A 131 8.79 4.47 28.54
CA THR A 131 9.85 4.78 27.57
C THR A 131 9.71 6.16 26.93
N ASN A 132 8.60 6.87 27.17
CA ASN A 132 8.18 8.09 26.47
C ASN A 132 8.11 7.96 24.93
N LYS A 133 8.12 6.72 24.41
CA LYS A 133 8.10 6.45 22.97
C LYS A 133 6.66 6.53 22.45
N ILE A 134 6.48 7.12 21.27
CA ILE A 134 5.18 7.18 20.61
C ILE A 134 5.00 5.91 19.77
N ARG A 135 3.82 5.29 19.86
CA ARG A 135 3.47 4.09 19.11
C ARG A 135 2.03 4.16 18.62
N ILE A 136 1.66 3.31 17.66
CA ILE A 136 0.25 3.05 17.40
C ILE A 136 -0.36 2.35 18.63
N ARG A 137 -1.58 2.75 18.99
CA ARG A 137 -2.33 2.14 20.09
C ARG A 137 -2.36 0.62 19.98
N ARG A 138 -2.08 -0.05 21.09
CA ARG A 138 -1.92 -1.52 21.11
C ARG A 138 -3.22 -2.26 20.79
N ASP A 139 -4.36 -1.65 21.08
CA ASP A 139 -5.67 -2.19 20.79
C ASP A 139 -6.12 -1.92 19.35
N LEU A 140 -5.33 -1.26 18.50
CA LEU A 140 -5.73 -0.97 17.13
C LEU A 140 -5.07 -1.89 16.10
N LEU A 141 -5.84 -2.18 15.05
CA LEU A 141 -5.38 -2.78 13.80
C LEU A 141 -5.75 -1.85 12.65
N LEU A 142 -4.83 -1.66 11.71
CA LEU A 142 -5.09 -0.91 10.49
C LEU A 142 -5.27 -1.87 9.32
N HIS A 143 -6.29 -1.63 8.50
CA HIS A 143 -6.62 -2.43 7.33
C HIS A 143 -6.67 -1.54 6.10
N LEU A 144 -6.16 -2.02 4.98
CA LEU A 144 -6.30 -1.36 3.69
C LEU A 144 -7.47 -1.99 2.94
N TYR A 145 -8.42 -1.18 2.50
CA TYR A 145 -9.42 -1.55 1.51
C TYR A 145 -9.08 -0.90 0.16
N ILE A 146 -9.21 -1.64 -0.93
CA ILE A 146 -9.06 -1.15 -2.31
C ILE A 146 -10.21 -1.70 -3.15
N SER A 147 -10.88 -0.84 -3.92
CA SER A 147 -12.03 -1.26 -4.76
C SER A 147 -11.62 -2.03 -6.02
N ASP A 148 -10.33 -2.16 -6.30
CA ASP A 148 -9.77 -2.88 -7.45
C ASP A 148 -8.34 -3.34 -7.11
N SER A 149 -7.84 -4.35 -7.82
CA SER A 149 -6.51 -4.93 -7.58
C SER A 149 -5.41 -3.86 -7.70
N PRO A 150 -4.49 -3.74 -6.72
CA PRO A 150 -3.45 -2.73 -6.78
C PRO A 150 -2.54 -2.96 -7.98
N CYS A 151 -2.34 -1.92 -8.80
CA CYS A 151 -1.61 -2.08 -10.06
C CYS A 151 -0.23 -2.74 -9.90
N GLY A 152 0.18 -3.49 -10.92
CA GLY A 152 1.42 -4.25 -10.94
C GLY A 152 1.14 -5.75 -10.88
N ASP A 153 1.91 -6.50 -10.10
CA ASP A 153 1.85 -7.97 -10.12
C ASP A 153 0.55 -8.54 -9.50
N ALA A 154 -0.08 -7.79 -8.61
CA ALA A 154 -1.35 -8.16 -7.98
C ALA A 154 -2.55 -8.10 -8.94
N SER A 155 -2.41 -7.38 -10.06
CA SER A 155 -3.44 -7.28 -11.10
C SER A 155 -3.09 -8.12 -12.33
N ILE A 156 -2.30 -9.20 -12.16
CA ILE A 156 -1.96 -10.15 -13.22
C ILE A 156 -2.53 -11.51 -12.84
N TYR A 157 -3.72 -11.78 -13.35
CA TYR A 157 -4.47 -13.03 -13.18
C TYR A 157 -5.35 -13.29 -14.42
N PRO A 158 -5.81 -14.54 -14.63
CA PRO A 158 -6.72 -14.87 -15.72
C PRO A 158 -8.06 -14.13 -15.61
N LEU A 159 -8.48 -13.51 -16.71
CA LEU A 159 -9.81 -12.92 -16.90
C LEU A 159 -10.64 -13.78 -17.85
N VAL A 160 -11.96 -13.72 -17.70
CA VAL A 160 -12.92 -14.25 -18.68
C VAL A 160 -12.94 -13.29 -19.87
N GLU A 161 -12.56 -13.79 -21.05
CA GLU A 161 -12.49 -12.99 -22.27
C GLU A 161 -13.82 -13.04 -23.05
N ASN A 162 -14.37 -14.26 -23.21
CA ASN A 162 -15.69 -14.52 -23.79
C ASN A 162 -16.42 -15.55 -22.91
N GLU A 163 -17.60 -15.19 -22.42
CA GLU A 163 -18.45 -16.10 -21.62
C GLU A 163 -18.90 -17.33 -22.43
N ASP A 164 -19.00 -17.19 -23.76
CA ASP A 164 -19.53 -18.22 -24.65
C ASP A 164 -18.50 -19.30 -25.08
N ASP A 165 -17.20 -18.98 -25.10
CA ASP A 165 -16.14 -19.87 -25.66
C ASP A 165 -15.06 -20.25 -24.63
N VAL A 166 -15.19 -19.79 -23.39
CA VAL A 166 -14.32 -20.13 -22.24
C VAL A 166 -12.82 -19.93 -22.55
N THR A 167 -12.47 -18.83 -23.21
CA THR A 167 -11.07 -18.41 -23.40
C THR A 167 -10.63 -17.52 -22.24
N TYR A 168 -9.37 -17.70 -21.82
CA TYR A 168 -8.78 -16.97 -20.70
C TYR A 168 -7.47 -16.33 -21.11
N GLU A 169 -7.32 -15.05 -20.78
CA GLU A 169 -6.06 -14.33 -20.94
C GLU A 169 -5.58 -13.73 -19.62
N LEU A 170 -4.27 -13.67 -19.43
CA LEU A 170 -3.68 -12.93 -18.33
C LEU A 170 -3.92 -11.43 -18.54
N GLN A 171 -4.41 -10.75 -17.50
CA GLN A 171 -4.62 -9.31 -17.54
C GLN A 171 -3.32 -8.55 -17.87
N TYR A 172 -3.31 -7.85 -19.00
CA TYR A 172 -2.24 -6.90 -19.34
C TYR A 172 -2.46 -5.55 -18.66
N THR A 173 -1.55 -5.18 -17.77
CA THR A 173 -1.69 -4.00 -16.90
C THR A 173 -1.10 -2.72 -17.51
N GLY A 174 -0.36 -2.84 -18.61
CA GLY A 174 0.46 -1.76 -19.17
C GLY A 174 1.62 -1.31 -18.27
N ALA A 175 1.78 -1.91 -17.10
CA ALA A 175 2.94 -1.73 -16.23
C ALA A 175 4.18 -2.32 -16.91
N LYS A 176 5.36 -1.79 -16.56
CA LYS A 176 6.62 -2.17 -17.21
C LYS A 176 7.50 -2.87 -16.20
N VAL A 177 7.98 -4.06 -16.52
CA VAL A 177 8.92 -4.81 -15.68
C VAL A 177 10.27 -4.11 -15.60
N ILE A 178 10.91 -4.20 -14.45
CA ILE A 178 12.28 -3.72 -14.24
C ILE A 178 13.25 -4.84 -14.61
N VAL A 179 14.06 -4.57 -15.63
CA VAL A 179 15.07 -5.46 -16.18
C VAL A 179 16.43 -5.06 -15.61
N SER A 180 17.08 -5.96 -14.89
CA SER A 180 18.40 -5.75 -14.32
C SER A 180 18.97 -7.07 -13.82
N GLU A 181 20.29 -7.11 -13.62
CA GLU A 181 20.95 -8.24 -12.96
C GLU A 181 20.36 -8.52 -11.56
N HIS A 182 20.07 -7.47 -10.79
CA HIS A 182 19.50 -7.57 -9.45
C HIS A 182 18.08 -8.16 -9.43
N THR A 183 17.28 -7.86 -10.46
CA THR A 183 15.91 -8.41 -10.60
C THR A 183 15.90 -9.79 -11.24
N LYS A 184 17.06 -10.27 -11.74
CA LYS A 184 17.18 -11.51 -12.52
C LYS A 184 16.15 -11.57 -13.64
N VAL A 185 15.97 -10.43 -14.32
CA VAL A 185 15.13 -10.29 -15.51
C VAL A 185 16.02 -9.73 -16.61
N THR A 186 15.96 -10.37 -17.77
CA THR A 186 16.71 -10.04 -18.99
C THR A 186 15.74 -9.62 -20.10
N GLY A 187 16.25 -9.01 -21.17
CA GLY A 187 15.42 -8.69 -22.34
C GLY A 187 14.79 -9.92 -22.97
N LYS A 188 15.48 -11.08 -22.94
CA LYS A 188 14.94 -12.37 -23.43
C LYS A 188 13.69 -12.79 -22.69
N ASP A 189 13.64 -12.58 -21.38
CA ASP A 189 12.45 -12.90 -20.57
C ASP A 189 11.24 -12.03 -20.97
N CYS A 190 11.48 -10.86 -21.56
CA CYS A 190 10.43 -9.93 -22.00
C CYS A 190 9.96 -10.17 -23.45
N GLY A 191 10.56 -11.11 -24.19
CA GLY A 191 10.34 -11.32 -25.62
C GLY A 191 11.48 -10.84 -26.52
N GLY A 192 12.50 -10.18 -25.95
CA GLY A 192 13.72 -9.75 -26.62
C GLY A 192 14.14 -8.31 -26.28
N ASP A 193 15.36 -7.93 -26.66
CA ASP A 193 15.92 -6.61 -26.32
C ASP A 193 15.15 -5.44 -26.96
N HIS A 194 14.40 -5.70 -28.04
CA HIS A 194 13.53 -4.72 -28.70
C HIS A 194 12.40 -4.19 -27.79
N GLN A 195 12.12 -4.89 -26.69
CA GLN A 195 11.15 -4.48 -25.69
C GLN A 195 11.70 -3.49 -24.64
N LEU A 196 13.02 -3.32 -24.57
CA LEU A 196 13.67 -2.43 -23.62
C LEU A 196 13.41 -0.97 -24.00
N LEU A 197 12.87 -0.18 -23.07
CA LEU A 197 12.44 1.20 -23.35
C LEU A 197 13.42 2.25 -22.84
N LEU A 198 13.82 2.17 -21.57
CA LEU A 198 14.55 3.23 -20.89
C LEU A 198 15.58 2.66 -19.93
N LYS A 199 16.75 3.28 -19.87
CA LYS A 199 17.66 3.18 -18.74
C LYS A 199 17.08 3.97 -17.57
N SER A 200 16.99 3.37 -16.39
CA SER A 200 16.57 4.08 -15.18
C SER A 200 17.56 5.19 -14.88
N SER A 201 17.07 6.42 -14.75
CA SER A 201 17.86 7.58 -14.34
C SER A 201 18.16 7.60 -12.83
N SER A 202 17.80 6.54 -12.10
CA SER A 202 18.06 6.38 -10.67
C SER A 202 19.53 5.99 -10.45
N ALA A 203 20.29 6.81 -9.71
CA ALA A 203 21.71 6.56 -9.43
C ALA A 203 22.03 5.19 -8.79
N ILE A 204 21.06 4.57 -8.12
CA ILE A 204 21.18 3.25 -7.47
C ILE A 204 21.19 2.10 -8.48
N PHE A 205 20.66 2.30 -9.70
CA PHE A 205 20.52 1.25 -10.70
C PHE A 205 20.94 1.73 -12.10
N SER A 206 22.17 2.22 -12.22
CA SER A 206 22.74 2.73 -13.48
C SER A 206 22.72 1.71 -14.65
N SER A 207 22.48 0.43 -14.36
CA SER A 207 22.33 -0.67 -15.31
C SER A 207 20.90 -1.24 -15.42
N SER A 208 19.88 -0.62 -14.82
CA SER A 208 18.49 -1.10 -14.93
C SER A 208 17.75 -0.49 -16.10
N TYR A 209 16.92 -1.31 -16.74
CA TYR A 209 16.00 -0.92 -17.80
C TYR A 209 14.56 -1.17 -17.39
N VAL A 210 13.61 -0.62 -18.14
CA VAL A 210 12.21 -1.07 -18.10
C VAL A 210 11.79 -1.63 -19.44
N ALA A 211 10.98 -2.69 -19.44
CA ALA A 211 10.50 -3.35 -20.64
C ALA A 211 8.98 -3.45 -20.71
N ARG A 212 8.44 -3.49 -21.93
CA ARG A 212 7.08 -4.00 -22.17
C ARG A 212 7.19 -5.49 -22.44
N GLU A 213 6.35 -6.28 -21.81
CA GLU A 213 6.48 -7.74 -21.87
C GLU A 213 5.54 -8.28 -22.95
N ASP A 214 6.04 -9.11 -23.86
CA ASP A 214 5.19 -9.86 -24.81
C ASP A 214 4.29 -10.87 -24.08
N VAL A 215 4.78 -11.38 -22.95
CA VAL A 215 4.05 -12.22 -21.99
C VAL A 215 4.28 -11.67 -20.59
N GLN A 216 3.21 -11.38 -19.84
CA GLN A 216 3.34 -10.87 -18.47
C GLN A 216 4.13 -11.85 -17.57
N LEU A 217 5.31 -11.47 -17.10
CA LEU A 217 6.06 -12.25 -16.13
C LEU A 217 5.37 -12.18 -14.76
N LEU A 218 5.45 -13.21 -13.94
CA LEU A 218 4.87 -13.18 -12.60
C LEU A 218 5.96 -12.91 -11.56
N GLY A 219 5.59 -12.29 -10.44
CA GLY A 219 6.50 -12.12 -9.30
C GLY A 219 7.61 -11.08 -9.52
N LYS A 220 7.53 -10.23 -10.56
CA LYS A 220 8.56 -9.24 -10.90
C LYS A 220 8.19 -7.82 -10.43
N LEU A 221 9.23 -6.99 -10.25
CA LEU A 221 9.11 -5.56 -9.90
C LEU A 221 8.69 -4.75 -11.12
N ARG A 222 7.79 -3.78 -10.92
CA ARG A 222 7.20 -3.00 -12.01
C ARG A 222 7.13 -1.52 -11.74
N THR A 223 7.18 -0.75 -12.81
CA THR A 223 6.78 0.66 -12.83
C THR A 223 5.39 0.80 -13.44
N LYS A 224 4.67 1.84 -13.03
CA LYS A 224 3.32 2.14 -13.55
C LYS A 224 3.31 2.33 -15.06
N ALA A 225 2.15 2.07 -15.64
CA ALA A 225 1.87 2.47 -17.01
C ALA A 225 2.09 3.99 -17.15
N GLY A 226 3.00 4.37 -18.03
CA GLY A 226 3.23 5.77 -18.38
C GLY A 226 2.36 6.18 -19.56
N ARG A 227 2.05 7.47 -19.69
CA ARG A 227 1.38 8.02 -20.88
C ARG A 227 2.17 7.63 -22.14
N SER A 228 1.52 6.89 -23.04
CA SER A 228 2.15 6.44 -24.29
C SER A 228 2.46 7.61 -25.22
N ASN A 229 1.63 8.65 -25.18
CA ASN A 229 1.71 9.85 -26.00
C ASN A 229 2.81 10.86 -25.57
N ILE A 230 3.64 10.54 -24.59
CA ILE A 230 4.83 11.32 -24.23
C ILE A 230 6.09 10.48 -24.39
N GLU A 231 7.20 11.17 -24.68
CA GLU A 231 8.53 10.57 -24.81
C GLU A 231 8.85 9.65 -23.64
N ALA A 232 9.48 8.51 -23.95
CA ALA A 232 9.79 7.48 -22.96
C ALA A 232 10.51 8.08 -21.74
N ALA A 233 11.51 8.94 -21.95
CA ALA A 233 12.31 9.55 -20.88
C ALA A 233 11.50 10.45 -19.92
N ARG A 234 10.32 10.91 -20.36
CA ARG A 234 9.42 11.78 -19.59
C ARG A 234 8.26 10.99 -18.96
N ARG A 235 8.15 9.68 -19.22
CA ARG A 235 7.12 8.84 -18.61
C ARG A 235 7.39 8.69 -17.10
N SER A 236 6.31 8.47 -16.34
CA SER A 236 6.43 8.24 -14.90
C SER A 236 7.37 7.08 -14.61
N THR A 237 8.21 7.25 -13.58
CA THR A 237 9.08 6.23 -13.01
C THR A 237 8.50 5.68 -11.69
N SER A 238 7.26 6.04 -11.36
CA SER A 238 6.61 5.59 -10.14
C SER A 238 6.45 4.07 -10.15
N MET A 239 6.88 3.42 -9.06
CA MET A 239 6.69 1.98 -8.85
C MET A 239 5.20 1.60 -8.83
N SER A 240 4.90 0.35 -9.18
CA SER A 240 3.56 -0.21 -9.09
C SER A 240 3.04 -0.18 -7.64
N CYS A 241 1.72 -0.23 -7.46
CA CYS A 241 1.15 -0.14 -6.11
C CYS A 241 1.32 -1.42 -5.31
N SER A 242 1.28 -2.58 -5.95
CA SER A 242 1.67 -3.85 -5.32
C SER A 242 3.08 -3.78 -4.73
N ASP A 243 4.08 -3.31 -5.50
CA ASP A 243 5.46 -3.16 -5.01
C ASP A 243 5.56 -2.11 -3.86
N LYS A 244 4.77 -1.04 -3.92
CA LYS A 244 4.72 -0.04 -2.85
C LYS A 244 4.11 -0.58 -1.57
N ILE A 245 3.05 -1.38 -1.66
CA ILE A 245 2.42 -2.02 -0.50
C ILE A 245 3.41 -2.97 0.17
N VAL A 246 4.15 -3.79 -0.60
CA VAL A 246 5.25 -4.60 -0.05
C VAL A 246 6.25 -3.74 0.72
N ARG A 247 6.70 -2.63 0.12
CA ARG A 247 7.61 -1.70 0.78
C ARG A 247 7.05 -1.16 2.10
N TRP A 248 5.77 -0.80 2.15
CA TRP A 248 5.12 -0.29 3.36
C TRP A 248 4.97 -1.37 4.44
N MET A 249 4.66 -2.60 4.05
CA MET A 249 4.56 -3.74 4.95
C MET A 249 5.91 -4.12 5.56
N VAL A 250 7.02 -3.89 4.86
CA VAL A 250 8.36 -4.13 5.38
C VAL A 250 8.85 -2.95 6.23
N LEU A 251 8.85 -1.74 5.66
CA LEU A 251 9.51 -0.56 6.24
C LEU A 251 8.60 0.34 7.10
N GLY A 252 7.29 0.07 7.11
CA GLY A 252 6.30 0.87 7.82
C GLY A 252 5.59 1.92 6.95
N LEU A 253 4.32 2.16 7.27
CA LEU A 253 3.42 3.10 6.61
C LEU A 253 3.82 4.55 6.88
N GLN A 254 4.35 4.84 8.06
CA GLN A 254 4.65 6.19 8.54
C GLN A 254 5.78 6.87 7.75
N GLY A 255 6.71 6.08 7.20
CA GLY A 255 7.85 6.58 6.45
C GLY A 255 8.93 7.25 7.31
N ARG A 256 10.08 7.52 6.68
CA ARG A 256 11.35 7.86 7.35
C ARG A 256 11.27 9.04 8.34
N HIS A 257 10.52 10.09 8.03
CA HIS A 257 10.50 11.27 8.92
C HIS A 257 9.73 11.01 10.20
N LEU A 258 8.59 10.32 10.14
CA LEU A 258 7.82 9.93 11.32
C LEU A 258 8.49 8.82 12.12
N MET A 259 9.35 8.01 11.51
CA MET A 259 10.14 6.99 12.23
C MET A 259 11.01 7.56 13.36
N LYS A 260 11.33 8.86 13.33
CA LYS A 260 12.05 9.53 14.42
C LYS A 260 11.24 9.58 15.73
N TRP A 261 9.92 9.57 15.62
CA TRP A 261 8.98 9.67 16.74
C TRP A 261 8.26 8.35 16.99
N ILE A 262 7.88 7.65 15.93
CA ILE A 262 7.20 6.35 15.94
C ILE A 262 8.20 5.29 15.51
N GLN A 263 8.89 4.70 16.49
CA GLN A 263 10.00 3.78 16.28
C GLN A 263 9.54 2.48 15.60
N ASP A 264 8.46 1.89 16.11
CA ASP A 264 7.91 0.67 15.53
C ASP A 264 7.27 0.91 14.15
N PRO A 265 7.63 0.11 13.12
CA PRO A 265 6.99 0.20 11.82
C PRO A 265 5.49 -0.13 11.89
N ILE A 266 4.65 0.86 11.55
CA ILE A 266 3.21 0.69 11.46
C ILE A 266 2.89 -0.09 10.19
N ARG A 267 2.14 -1.19 10.32
CA ARG A 267 1.81 -2.09 9.20
C ARG A 267 0.30 -2.29 9.10
N PHE A 268 -0.15 -2.71 7.92
CA PHE A 268 -1.52 -3.22 7.80
C PHE A 268 -1.61 -4.60 8.44
N ALA A 269 -2.69 -4.86 9.17
CA ALA A 269 -3.07 -6.18 9.63
C ALA A 269 -3.75 -6.99 8.51
N THR A 270 -4.48 -6.31 7.62
CA THR A 270 -5.20 -6.95 6.51
C THR A 270 -5.23 -6.02 5.30
N ILE A 271 -5.21 -6.61 4.12
CA ILE A 271 -5.47 -5.93 2.85
C ILE A 271 -6.71 -6.61 2.25
N VAL A 272 -7.74 -5.83 1.99
CA VAL A 272 -9.02 -6.25 1.42
C VAL A 272 -9.14 -5.61 0.04
N VAL A 273 -9.42 -6.42 -0.96
CA VAL A 273 -9.59 -5.98 -2.34
C VAL A 273 -10.94 -6.48 -2.83
N SER A 274 -11.73 -5.62 -3.47
CA SER A 274 -12.97 -6.04 -4.09
C SER A 274 -12.70 -7.05 -5.20
N GLN A 275 -13.56 -8.07 -5.29
CA GLN A 275 -13.45 -9.06 -6.34
C GLN A 275 -13.66 -8.41 -7.71
N ASP A 276 -12.76 -8.67 -8.66
CA ASP A 276 -12.92 -8.25 -10.05
C ASP A 276 -14.03 -9.11 -10.67
N PRO A 277 -15.14 -8.52 -11.17
CA PRO A 277 -16.24 -9.30 -11.74
C PRO A 277 -15.84 -10.07 -13.01
N ARG A 278 -14.70 -9.73 -13.64
CA ARG A 278 -14.18 -10.38 -14.84
C ARG A 278 -13.20 -11.50 -14.53
N VAL A 279 -12.85 -11.73 -13.25
CA VAL A 279 -11.91 -12.79 -12.89
C VAL A 279 -12.50 -14.15 -13.23
N ARG A 280 -11.68 -15.06 -13.74
CA ARG A 280 -12.11 -16.44 -13.99
C ARG A 280 -12.64 -17.12 -12.73
N GLN A 281 -11.93 -16.98 -11.61
CA GLN A 281 -12.33 -17.47 -10.30
C GLN A 281 -11.72 -16.58 -9.21
N ALA A 282 -12.42 -16.42 -8.08
CA ALA A 282 -11.94 -15.59 -6.97
C ALA A 282 -10.54 -16.00 -6.48
N GLN A 283 -10.22 -17.29 -6.55
CA GLN A 283 -8.92 -17.83 -6.17
C GLN A 283 -7.77 -17.28 -7.03
N ASP A 284 -7.98 -17.04 -8.32
CA ASP A 284 -6.92 -16.53 -9.19
C ASP A 284 -6.47 -15.11 -8.79
N GLN A 285 -7.44 -14.27 -8.41
CA GLN A 285 -7.16 -12.93 -7.90
C GLN A 285 -6.48 -13.00 -6.54
N LEU A 286 -6.90 -13.93 -5.67
CA LEU A 286 -6.25 -14.14 -4.37
C LEU A 286 -4.80 -14.60 -4.53
N ASP A 287 -4.53 -15.59 -5.40
CA ASP A 287 -3.19 -16.08 -5.70
C ASP A 287 -2.28 -14.95 -6.23
N ALA A 288 -2.84 -14.05 -7.05
CA ALA A 288 -2.11 -12.87 -7.51
C ALA A 288 -1.78 -11.88 -6.38
N LEU A 289 -2.72 -11.63 -5.47
CA LEU A 289 -2.50 -10.79 -4.28
C LEU A 289 -1.43 -11.41 -3.35
N GLU A 290 -1.51 -12.70 -3.08
CA GLU A 290 -0.58 -13.42 -2.21
C GLU A 290 0.84 -13.47 -2.80
N ARG A 291 0.95 -13.76 -4.10
CA ARG A 291 2.22 -13.73 -4.83
C ARG A 291 2.83 -12.32 -4.83
N ALA A 292 2.02 -11.30 -5.10
CA ALA A 292 2.50 -9.94 -5.26
C ALA A 292 2.87 -9.27 -3.94
N ILE A 293 2.20 -9.63 -2.84
CA ILE A 293 2.31 -8.94 -1.55
C ILE A 293 2.80 -9.88 -0.46
N SER A 294 1.96 -10.79 0.04
CA SER A 294 2.22 -11.57 1.26
C SER A 294 3.51 -12.39 1.16
N THR A 295 3.67 -13.12 0.05
CA THR A 295 4.85 -13.96 -0.21
C THR A 295 6.12 -13.12 -0.29
N ARG A 296 6.10 -12.00 -1.01
CA ARG A 296 7.27 -11.11 -1.13
C ARG A 296 7.63 -10.47 0.21
N VAL A 297 6.65 -10.05 1.00
CA VAL A 297 6.89 -9.50 2.34
C VAL A 297 7.56 -10.55 3.23
N ALA A 298 7.06 -11.78 3.23
CA ALA A 298 7.64 -12.87 4.02
C ALA A 298 9.10 -13.14 3.63
N LEU A 299 9.39 -13.26 2.33
CA LEU A 299 10.75 -13.49 1.82
C LEU A 299 11.69 -12.35 2.20
N ILE A 300 11.29 -11.09 2.00
CA ILE A 300 12.12 -9.92 2.33
C ILE A 300 12.39 -9.86 3.84
N ARG A 301 11.41 -10.18 4.68
CA ARG A 301 11.62 -10.19 6.14
C ARG A 301 12.65 -11.23 6.57
N VAL A 302 12.56 -12.44 6.04
CA VAL A 302 13.54 -13.52 6.29
C VAL A 302 14.95 -13.07 5.88
N ASP A 303 15.09 -12.43 4.72
CA ASP A 303 16.40 -11.96 4.25
C ASP A 303 16.93 -10.80 5.09
N LEU A 304 16.06 -9.88 5.53
CA LEU A 304 16.45 -8.79 6.43
C LEU A 304 16.89 -9.31 7.81
N GLU A 305 16.17 -10.27 8.38
CA GLU A 305 16.54 -10.91 9.64
C GLU A 305 17.93 -11.56 9.53
N LYS A 306 18.19 -12.32 8.48
CA LYS A 306 19.53 -12.88 8.20
C LYS A 306 20.62 -11.81 8.06
N LEU A 307 20.32 -10.70 7.38
CA LEU A 307 21.28 -9.60 7.21
C LEU A 307 21.59 -8.90 8.53
N LEU A 308 20.59 -8.72 9.39
CA LEU A 308 20.76 -8.14 10.72
C LEU A 308 21.57 -9.06 11.62
N ASP A 309 21.28 -10.37 11.61
CA ASP A 309 22.04 -11.38 12.36
C ASP A 309 23.51 -11.41 11.94
N ASN A 310 23.77 -11.36 10.63
CA ASN A 310 25.13 -11.35 10.10
C ASN A 310 25.90 -10.08 10.50
N LYS A 311 25.23 -8.91 10.49
CA LYS A 311 25.85 -7.67 10.97
C LYS A 311 26.13 -7.71 12.47
N ASN A 312 25.20 -8.22 13.27
CA ASN A 312 25.37 -8.36 14.71
C ASN A 312 26.57 -9.26 15.04
N LYS A 313 26.73 -10.38 14.31
CA LYS A 313 27.88 -11.27 14.41
C LYS A 313 29.19 -10.61 13.95
N MET A 314 29.17 -9.84 12.87
CA MET A 314 30.38 -9.26 12.28
C MET A 314 30.91 -8.06 13.07
N TYR A 315 30.03 -7.28 13.72
CA TYR A 315 30.40 -6.06 14.43
C TYR A 315 30.36 -6.19 15.96
N GLY A 316 30.01 -7.36 16.52
CA GLY A 316 29.99 -7.58 17.97
C GLY A 316 29.10 -6.58 18.71
N TYR A 317 27.98 -6.18 18.12
CA TYR A 317 27.09 -5.17 18.68
C TYR A 317 26.16 -5.81 19.73
N HIS A 318 26.64 -5.88 20.97
CA HIS A 318 25.79 -6.04 22.15
C HIS A 318 25.08 -4.70 22.41
N ASP A 319 24.02 -4.40 21.63
CA ASP A 319 22.84 -3.61 22.05
C ASP A 319 22.06 -3.15 20.81
N LEU A 320 20.93 -3.82 20.55
CA LEU A 320 19.87 -3.35 19.66
C LEU A 320 18.50 -3.45 20.36
N GLU A 321 18.45 -3.22 21.67
CA GLU A 321 17.17 -3.01 22.39
C GLU A 321 16.54 -1.63 22.14
N ASN A 322 17.11 -0.81 21.25
CA ASN A 322 16.52 0.48 20.86
C ASN A 322 16.61 0.72 19.35
N PHE A 323 15.69 0.11 18.60
CA PHE A 323 15.18 0.64 17.34
C PHE A 323 13.66 0.50 17.28
#